data_AF-A0A3R9F2R2-F1
#
_entry.id   AF-A0A3R9F2R2-F1
#
_cell.length_a   1.000
_cell.length_b   1.000
_cell.length_c   1.000
_cell.angle_alpha   90.00
_cell.angle_beta   90.00
_cell.angle_gamma   90.00
#
_symmetry.space_group_name_H-M   'P 1'
#
loop_
_entity.id
_entity.type
_entity.pdbx_description
1 polymer ?
#
loop_
_entity_poly.entity_id
_entity_poly.type
_entity_poly.pdbx_seq_one_letter_code
_entity_poly.pdbx_strand_id
1 'polypeptide(L)'
;MEGIMRRSRRLWGPTVVMTSLALALAACGGGSGSSAGAGGTDPDGTVSVYGTEPQNALVPTNINDLGGTKAIQPMFATLVGFKGADAKPFNLMADSITTTDSKVYDIKIKQGWKFHDGTEVKAHNFIDAWNYGAYGPNGQLNTDFFSNIQGYKDVHPEDENAKPATDKMSGLVAKGDYEFQVTLNAPFSVFDIKVGYQAFAPLPDSFFKDPKAFEQHPIGNGPLKFVSRTPNQDIKLTRNDDYKGEDKVKFKNLDIKIYSSQETAYQDLLSGRLDFMEALPPSAVAGGKYKADLGDRLVTGHLLGISTIAVPYYVPGYDNLELRKAISMSIDRAQITKTVMNDTYVPADGYISQGIPGARAGVCQFCKFDPAAAKEAFAKSGFKGKLTIASNADGGRKEPLVAACNSIKNTLGVECDFVPATDFGQWRSIVTGHKLTGMGRSDWSADYPSIEDFLNPIYKTGGSSNDSTYSNPQVDAILAQADATADKDAAVKLYQQAEDLIAKDLPSIPVWDEKGVAAKSKNLKSAALDFRRMPDYPSIEVLKK
;
A
#
# COMPACT_ATOMS: atom_id res chain seq x y z
N MET A 1 92.56 34.51 -6.00
CA MET A 1 93.69 33.91 -6.73
C MET A 1 93.22 32.60 -7.28
N GLU A 2 93.42 32.42 -8.60
CA GLU A 2 93.68 31.16 -9.32
C GLU A 2 92.82 29.93 -8.96
N GLY A 3 92.13 29.27 -9.88
CA GLY A 3 92.31 29.21 -11.30
C GLY A 3 92.06 27.78 -11.77
N ILE A 4 91.08 27.65 -12.67
CA ILE A 4 91.18 26.89 -13.93
C ILE A 4 91.30 25.35 -13.82
N MET A 5 90.31 24.63 -14.38
CA MET A 5 90.48 23.84 -15.61
C MET A 5 89.14 23.30 -16.14
N ARG A 6 88.71 23.83 -17.30
CA ARG A 6 88.53 23.17 -18.62
C ARG A 6 87.26 22.31 -18.75
N ARG A 7 86.27 22.76 -19.55
CA ARG A 7 86.02 22.44 -20.99
C ARG A 7 85.66 20.95 -21.18
N SER A 8 84.62 20.52 -21.90
CA SER A 8 83.75 21.19 -22.87
C SER A 8 82.67 20.23 -23.41
N ARG A 9 81.52 20.81 -23.79
CA ARG A 9 80.69 20.57 -25.00
C ARG A 9 79.84 19.30 -25.17
N ARG A 10 78.55 19.61 -25.47
CA ARG A 10 77.64 19.03 -26.50
C ARG A 10 77.07 17.63 -26.21
N LEU A 11 75.90 17.22 -26.70
CA LEU A 11 74.60 17.79 -27.12
C LEU A 11 73.75 16.52 -27.40
N TRP A 12 72.41 16.63 -27.31
CA TRP A 12 71.38 15.67 -27.76
C TRP A 12 70.98 14.50 -26.83
N GLY A 13 69.67 14.42 -26.57
CA GLY A 13 68.96 13.24 -26.05
C GLY A 13 68.84 12.13 -27.11
N PRO A 14 68.04 11.05 -26.92
CA PRO A 14 66.71 11.04 -26.30
C PRO A 14 66.39 9.79 -25.43
N THR A 15 65.13 9.69 -24.99
CA THR A 15 64.34 8.45 -24.74
C THR A 15 64.34 7.83 -23.33
N VAL A 16 63.12 7.80 -22.79
CA VAL A 16 62.44 6.91 -21.83
C VAL A 16 63.17 5.61 -21.45
N VAL A 17 63.18 5.26 -20.13
CA VAL A 17 62.77 3.95 -19.57
C VAL A 17 63.00 3.86 -18.03
N MET A 18 61.97 3.37 -17.34
CA MET A 18 61.90 2.58 -16.09
C MET A 18 62.43 3.05 -14.71
N THR A 19 61.46 3.11 -13.78
CA THR A 19 61.41 2.49 -12.44
C THR A 19 62.64 2.51 -11.52
N SER A 20 62.46 3.13 -10.35
CA SER A 20 63.17 2.72 -9.13
C SER A 20 62.28 2.89 -7.89
N LEU A 21 62.09 1.77 -7.19
CA LEU A 21 61.62 1.70 -5.80
C LEU A 21 62.61 2.42 -4.88
N ALA A 22 62.11 3.20 -3.92
CA ALA A 22 62.81 3.49 -2.68
C ALA A 22 61.82 3.50 -1.51
N LEU A 23 62.07 2.63 -0.54
CA LEU A 23 61.34 2.50 0.72
C LEU A 23 61.64 3.67 1.67
N ALA A 24 60.57 4.11 2.34
CA ALA A 24 60.44 4.49 3.75
C ALA A 24 61.38 5.55 4.34
N LEU A 25 60.79 6.70 4.72
CA LEU A 25 61.02 7.29 6.03
C LEU A 25 59.67 7.68 6.65
N ALA A 26 59.41 7.15 7.85
CA ALA A 26 58.24 7.40 8.64
C ALA A 26 58.22 8.85 9.17
N ALA A 27 57.06 9.49 9.08
CA ALA A 27 56.71 10.64 9.93
C ALA A 27 55.24 10.49 10.36
N CYS A 28 55.07 9.91 11.55
CA CYS A 28 53.82 9.97 12.30
C CYS A 28 53.63 11.38 12.87
N GLY A 29 52.41 11.90 12.72
CA GLY A 29 51.91 13.13 13.31
C GLY A 29 50.67 13.52 12.51
N GLY A 30 49.48 13.02 12.79
CA GLY A 30 48.82 12.96 14.09
C GLY A 30 47.55 13.79 13.96
N GLY A 31 46.50 13.15 13.43
CA GLY A 31 45.23 13.81 13.09
C GLY A 31 44.35 12.93 12.23
N SER A 32 44.09 11.70 12.68
CA SER A 32 43.18 10.76 12.04
C SER A 32 41.73 11.23 12.22
N GLY A 33 41.30 12.15 11.37
CA GLY A 33 39.91 12.26 10.99
C GLY A 33 39.59 11.08 10.07
N SER A 34 39.18 9.95 10.64
CA SER A 34 38.58 8.86 9.88
C SER A 34 37.28 9.36 9.27
N SER A 35 37.35 9.91 8.06
CA SER A 35 36.19 9.98 7.19
C SER A 35 35.82 8.52 6.87
N ALA A 36 34.81 8.00 7.55
CA ALA A 36 34.18 6.75 7.19
C ALA A 36 33.81 6.83 5.70
N GLY A 37 34.56 6.12 4.85
CA GLY A 37 34.25 6.02 3.44
C GLY A 37 32.87 5.38 3.32
N ALA A 38 31.88 6.14 2.87
CA ALA A 38 30.57 5.59 2.54
C ALA A 38 30.78 4.46 1.52
N GLY A 39 30.46 3.23 1.91
CA GLY A 39 30.57 2.06 1.03
C GLY A 39 29.85 2.30 -0.30
N GLY A 40 30.48 1.91 -1.40
CA GLY A 40 29.87 2.01 -2.73
C GLY A 40 28.57 1.21 -2.82
N THR A 41 27.72 1.52 -3.79
CA THR A 41 26.45 0.81 -4.02
C THR A 41 26.63 -0.34 -5.01
N ASP A 42 25.92 -1.45 -4.79
CA ASP A 42 25.90 -2.61 -5.67
C ASP A 42 24.60 -2.62 -6.51
N PRO A 43 24.67 -2.21 -7.80
CA PRO A 43 23.50 -2.25 -8.66
C PRO A 43 23.04 -3.69 -8.93
N ASP A 44 23.89 -4.69 -8.72
CA ASP A 44 23.56 -6.09 -8.97
C ASP A 44 23.21 -6.88 -7.69
N GLY A 45 23.02 -6.14 -6.59
CA GLY A 45 22.68 -6.71 -5.29
C GLY A 45 21.26 -7.30 -5.23
N THR A 46 21.06 -8.15 -4.23
CA THR A 46 19.75 -8.67 -3.83
C THR A 46 19.24 -7.91 -2.61
N VAL A 47 17.97 -7.52 -2.64
CA VAL A 47 17.24 -6.94 -1.51
C VAL A 47 16.23 -7.97 -1.01
N SER A 48 16.16 -8.18 0.30
CA SER A 48 15.10 -8.98 0.92
C SER A 48 14.14 -8.13 1.74
N VAL A 49 12.83 -8.27 1.51
CA VAL A 49 11.79 -7.52 2.23
C VAL A 49 10.80 -8.45 2.92
N TYR A 50 10.22 -8.01 4.03
CA TYR A 50 9.18 -8.76 4.72
C TYR A 50 7.91 -8.85 3.86
N GLY A 51 7.25 -10.00 3.88
CA GLY A 51 6.02 -10.29 3.17
C GLY A 51 5.10 -11.21 3.97
N THR A 52 3.83 -11.23 3.56
CA THR A 52 2.78 -12.13 4.03
C THR A 52 2.19 -12.84 2.81
N GLU A 53 1.63 -14.04 2.98
CA GLU A 53 1.10 -14.83 1.88
C GLU A 53 -0.07 -14.07 1.19
N PRO A 54 -0.01 -13.83 -0.14
CA PRO A 54 -1.11 -13.23 -0.89
C PRO A 54 -2.38 -14.09 -0.85
N GLN A 55 -3.56 -13.47 -0.79
CA GLN A 55 -4.84 -14.21 -0.82
C GLN A 55 -5.07 -14.90 -2.17
N ASN A 56 -4.74 -14.21 -3.26
CA ASN A 56 -5.02 -14.67 -4.63
C ASN A 56 -3.75 -14.79 -5.48
N ALA A 57 -3.92 -15.25 -6.71
CA ALA A 57 -2.89 -15.18 -7.73
C ALA A 57 -2.56 -13.71 -8.08
N LEU A 58 -1.36 -13.47 -8.59
CA LEU A 58 -0.82 -12.13 -8.83
C LEU A 58 -1.40 -11.50 -10.12
N VAL A 59 -2.72 -11.32 -10.14
CA VAL A 59 -3.48 -10.61 -11.17
C VAL A 59 -3.93 -9.26 -10.60
N PRO A 60 -3.60 -8.11 -11.22
CA PRO A 60 -3.83 -6.79 -10.61
C PRO A 60 -5.28 -6.50 -10.20
N THR A 61 -6.26 -6.97 -10.97
CA THR A 61 -7.70 -6.81 -10.69
C THR A 61 -8.21 -7.72 -9.56
N ASN A 62 -7.39 -8.66 -9.08
CA ASN A 62 -7.76 -9.63 -8.05
C ASN A 62 -6.98 -9.50 -6.73
N ILE A 63 -6.18 -8.44 -6.59
CA ILE A 63 -5.39 -8.14 -5.39
C ILE A 63 -5.91 -6.87 -4.72
N ASN A 64 -6.50 -7.03 -3.54
CA ASN A 64 -6.88 -5.95 -2.61
C ASN A 64 -6.24 -6.15 -1.22
N ASP A 65 -5.11 -6.86 -1.19
CA ASP A 65 -4.44 -7.29 0.03
C ASP A 65 -2.95 -6.87 0.00
N LEU A 66 -2.38 -6.47 1.14
CA LEU A 66 -0.99 -5.97 1.21
C LEU A 66 0.06 -7.03 0.82
N GLY A 67 -0.20 -8.32 1.04
CA GLY A 67 0.72 -9.40 0.70
C GLY A 67 0.91 -9.50 -0.82
N GLY A 68 -0.20 -9.52 -1.57
CA GLY A 68 -0.18 -9.48 -3.03
C GLY A 68 0.35 -8.15 -3.59
N THR A 69 -0.01 -7.03 -2.96
CA THR A 69 0.35 -5.68 -3.44
C THR A 69 1.87 -5.47 -3.45
N LYS A 70 2.61 -6.00 -2.46
CA LYS A 70 4.09 -5.95 -2.44
C LYS A 70 4.75 -6.58 -3.67
N ALA A 71 4.11 -7.60 -4.26
CA ALA A 71 4.61 -8.26 -5.46
C ALA A 71 4.12 -7.54 -6.73
N ILE A 72 2.83 -7.22 -6.83
CA ILE A 72 2.23 -6.63 -8.03
C ILE A 72 2.75 -5.21 -8.28
N GLN A 73 2.87 -4.37 -7.25
CA GLN A 73 3.19 -2.97 -7.44
C GLN A 73 4.52 -2.74 -8.19
N PRO A 74 5.65 -3.41 -7.87
CA PRO A 74 6.85 -3.26 -8.68
C PRO A 74 6.84 -4.09 -9.98
N MET A 75 5.87 -5.01 -10.15
CA MET A 75 5.72 -5.79 -11.38
C MET A 75 4.97 -5.04 -12.48
N PHE A 76 4.09 -4.11 -12.13
CA PHE A 76 3.25 -3.40 -13.09
C PHE A 76 3.47 -1.89 -13.02
N ALA A 77 3.52 -1.27 -14.19
CA ALA A 77 3.42 0.18 -14.34
C ALA A 77 2.01 0.54 -14.82
N THR A 78 1.41 1.56 -14.22
CA THR A 78 0.09 2.09 -14.56
C THR A 78 0.20 3.39 -15.35
N LEU A 79 -0.92 3.98 -15.76
CA LEU A 79 -0.94 5.27 -16.45
C LEU A 79 -0.32 6.39 -15.61
N VAL A 80 -0.62 6.40 -14.31
CA VAL A 80 -0.19 7.40 -13.33
C VAL A 80 0.59 6.74 -12.21
N GLY A 81 1.80 7.23 -11.95
CA GLY A 81 2.59 6.84 -10.79
C GLY A 81 2.42 7.83 -9.64
N PHE A 82 2.81 7.42 -8.44
CA PHE A 82 2.82 8.28 -7.25
C PHE A 82 4.22 8.34 -6.67
N LYS A 83 4.69 9.54 -6.30
CA LYS A 83 5.99 9.70 -5.64
C LYS A 83 5.90 9.18 -4.21
N GLY A 84 6.83 8.33 -3.81
CA GLY A 84 6.74 7.64 -2.51
C GLY A 84 6.79 8.55 -1.29
N ALA A 85 7.43 9.72 -1.42
CA ALA A 85 7.64 10.65 -0.31
C ALA A 85 6.40 11.49 0.06
N ASP A 86 5.56 11.84 -0.92
CA ASP A 86 4.47 12.83 -0.76
C ASP A 86 3.17 12.42 -1.45
N ALA A 87 3.09 11.19 -1.98
CA ALA A 87 1.97 10.67 -2.75
C ALA A 87 1.62 11.49 -4.01
N LYS A 88 2.47 12.42 -4.46
CA LYS A 88 2.13 13.28 -5.59
C LYS A 88 2.01 12.47 -6.89
N PRO A 89 0.91 12.60 -7.65
CA PRO A 89 0.74 11.90 -8.91
C PRO A 89 1.66 12.45 -10.00
N PHE A 90 2.10 11.59 -10.92
CA PHE A 90 2.79 11.96 -12.14
C PHE A 90 2.43 10.99 -13.27
N ASN A 91 2.46 11.48 -14.51
CA ASN A 91 2.24 10.66 -15.69
C ASN A 91 3.39 9.64 -15.86
N LEU A 92 3.15 8.38 -15.47
CA LEU A 92 4.11 7.30 -15.60
C LEU A 92 4.09 6.78 -17.04
N MET A 93 3.10 5.95 -17.39
CA MET A 93 2.95 5.47 -18.76
C MET A 93 2.19 6.44 -19.66
N ALA A 94 1.27 7.21 -19.09
CA ALA A 94 0.55 8.23 -19.83
C ALA A 94 1.53 9.28 -20.36
N ASP A 95 1.33 9.71 -21.59
CA ASP A 95 1.87 10.97 -22.11
C ASP A 95 0.96 12.11 -21.63
N SER A 96 -0.34 11.94 -21.83
CA SER A 96 -1.37 12.87 -21.36
C SER A 96 -2.67 12.15 -20.98
N ILE A 97 -3.37 12.73 -20.01
CA ILE A 97 -4.74 12.40 -19.63
C ILE A 97 -5.48 13.74 -19.62
N THR A 98 -6.38 13.96 -20.57
CA THR A 98 -7.06 15.24 -20.75
C THR A 98 -8.57 15.09 -20.71
N THR A 99 -9.24 16.06 -20.09
CA THR A 99 -10.70 16.16 -20.05
C THR A 99 -11.09 17.63 -19.98
N THR A 100 -12.31 17.95 -20.40
CA THR A 100 -12.89 19.31 -20.26
C THR A 100 -14.13 19.33 -19.37
N ASP A 101 -14.68 18.16 -19.07
CA ASP A 101 -15.96 17.98 -18.39
C ASP A 101 -15.89 16.94 -17.25
N SER A 102 -14.70 16.38 -16.98
CA SER A 102 -14.48 15.27 -16.06
C SER A 102 -15.31 14.02 -16.36
N LYS A 103 -15.83 13.88 -17.57
CA LYS A 103 -16.66 12.74 -17.98
C LYS A 103 -16.04 11.99 -19.16
N VAL A 104 -15.52 12.72 -20.13
CA VAL A 104 -14.81 12.15 -21.28
C VAL A 104 -13.33 12.42 -21.09
N TYR A 105 -12.53 11.36 -21.04
CA TYR A 105 -11.10 11.41 -20.88
C TYR A 105 -10.43 10.87 -22.13
N ASP A 106 -9.61 11.70 -22.77
CA ASP A 106 -8.70 11.27 -23.83
C ASP A 106 -7.34 10.94 -23.20
N ILE A 107 -6.88 9.70 -23.41
CA ILE A 107 -5.67 9.15 -22.82
C ILE A 107 -4.70 8.80 -23.93
N LYS A 108 -3.50 9.40 -23.88
CA LYS A 108 -2.36 9.05 -24.75
C LYS A 108 -1.30 8.35 -23.94
N ILE A 109 -0.78 7.25 -24.48
CA ILE A 109 0.28 6.43 -23.87
C ILE A 109 1.61 6.80 -24.54
N LYS A 110 2.68 6.94 -23.75
CA LYS A 110 4.04 7.12 -24.31
C LYS A 110 4.41 5.88 -25.13
N GLN A 111 5.01 6.05 -26.30
CA GLN A 111 5.41 4.90 -27.13
C GLN A 111 6.63 4.18 -26.55
N GLY A 112 6.77 2.89 -26.87
CA GLY A 112 7.95 2.09 -26.52
C GLY A 112 7.90 1.40 -25.15
N TRP A 113 6.78 1.48 -24.43
CA TRP A 113 6.55 0.63 -23.25
C TRP A 113 6.45 -0.84 -23.68
N LYS A 114 7.01 -1.72 -22.87
CA LYS A 114 7.00 -3.16 -23.12
C LYS A 114 6.60 -3.94 -21.88
N PHE A 115 5.88 -5.02 -22.11
CA PHE A 115 5.75 -6.09 -21.14
C PHE A 115 7.08 -6.83 -20.95
N HIS A 116 7.16 -7.61 -19.88
CA HIS A 116 8.35 -8.38 -19.52
C HIS A 116 8.70 -9.48 -20.52
N ASP A 117 7.75 -9.89 -21.38
CA ASP A 117 7.94 -10.81 -22.49
C ASP A 117 8.43 -10.12 -23.78
N GLY A 118 8.62 -8.79 -23.75
CA GLY A 118 9.11 -7.97 -24.84
C GLY A 118 8.02 -7.47 -25.81
N THR A 119 6.77 -7.89 -25.63
CA THR A 119 5.64 -7.35 -26.40
C THR A 119 5.38 -5.89 -26.01
N GLU A 120 4.88 -5.10 -26.95
CA GLU A 120 4.63 -3.68 -26.76
C GLU A 120 3.32 -3.45 -26.02
N VAL A 121 3.30 -2.47 -25.10
CA VAL A 121 2.07 -2.07 -24.42
C VAL A 121 1.31 -1.08 -25.28
N LYS A 122 0.07 -1.43 -25.62
CA LYS A 122 -0.83 -0.65 -26.46
C LYS A 122 -2.13 -0.31 -25.72
N ALA A 123 -2.93 0.58 -26.33
CA ALA A 123 -4.22 1.00 -25.80
C ALA A 123 -5.18 -0.17 -25.55
N HIS A 124 -5.21 -1.18 -26.44
CA HIS A 124 -6.09 -2.34 -26.25
C HIS A 124 -5.73 -3.16 -25.01
N ASN A 125 -4.45 -3.19 -24.60
CA ASN A 125 -4.03 -3.91 -23.39
C ASN A 125 -4.63 -3.32 -22.10
N PHE A 126 -4.88 -2.01 -22.07
CA PHE A 126 -5.62 -1.37 -20.97
C PHE A 126 -7.11 -1.67 -21.09
N ILE A 127 -7.69 -1.45 -22.27
CA ILE A 127 -9.12 -1.65 -22.52
C ILE A 127 -9.55 -3.09 -22.17
N ASP A 128 -8.81 -4.08 -22.65
CA ASP A 128 -9.13 -5.50 -22.43
C ASP A 128 -8.94 -5.88 -20.96
N ALA A 129 -7.91 -5.35 -20.28
CA ALA A 129 -7.70 -5.60 -18.85
C ALA A 129 -8.82 -5.01 -17.99
N TRP A 130 -9.28 -3.79 -18.31
CA TRP A 130 -10.35 -3.13 -17.56
C TRP A 130 -11.70 -3.81 -17.80
N ASN A 131 -11.98 -4.24 -19.04
CA ASN A 131 -13.15 -5.07 -19.33
C ASN A 131 -13.11 -6.40 -18.58
N TYR A 132 -11.95 -7.06 -18.52
CA TYR A 132 -11.79 -8.29 -17.74
C TYR A 132 -12.02 -8.08 -16.25
N GLY A 133 -11.50 -6.97 -15.68
CA GLY A 133 -11.72 -6.56 -14.30
C GLY A 133 -13.18 -6.26 -13.97
N ALA A 134 -13.91 -5.65 -14.90
CA ALA A 134 -15.31 -5.27 -14.73
C ALA A 134 -16.28 -6.45 -14.93
N TYR A 135 -15.98 -7.38 -15.85
CA TYR A 135 -16.90 -8.45 -16.22
C TYR A 135 -17.21 -9.39 -15.05
N GLY A 136 -18.45 -9.33 -14.54
CA GLY A 136 -18.89 -10.02 -13.32
C GLY A 136 -18.53 -11.51 -13.26
N PRO A 137 -18.72 -12.30 -14.34
CA PRO A 137 -18.37 -13.72 -14.34
C PRO A 137 -16.89 -14.05 -14.10
N ASN A 138 -15.97 -13.08 -14.23
CA ASN A 138 -14.55 -13.28 -13.90
C ASN A 138 -14.27 -13.21 -12.39
N GLY A 139 -15.22 -12.75 -11.56
CA GLY A 139 -15.11 -12.78 -10.09
C GLY A 139 -13.92 -12.00 -9.52
N GLN A 140 -13.53 -10.89 -10.16
CA GLN A 140 -12.39 -10.07 -9.74
C GLN A 140 -12.75 -9.21 -8.52
N LEU A 141 -11.90 -9.22 -7.49
CA LEU A 141 -12.16 -8.47 -6.25
C LEU A 141 -12.28 -6.95 -6.45
N ASN A 142 -11.55 -6.38 -7.40
CA ASN A 142 -11.51 -4.92 -7.62
C ASN A 142 -12.53 -4.43 -8.67
N THR A 143 -13.60 -5.19 -8.94
CA THR A 143 -14.56 -4.86 -10.01
C THR A 143 -15.24 -3.50 -9.84
N ASP A 144 -15.55 -3.08 -8.60
CA ASP A 144 -16.24 -1.80 -8.34
C ASP A 144 -15.39 -0.56 -8.71
N PHE A 145 -14.06 -0.69 -8.82
CA PHE A 145 -13.23 0.43 -9.29
C PHE A 145 -13.58 0.86 -10.72
N PHE A 146 -14.21 -0.01 -11.52
CA PHE A 146 -14.66 0.28 -12.88
C PHE A 146 -16.10 0.82 -12.95
N SER A 147 -16.82 0.93 -11.83
CA SER A 147 -18.26 1.25 -11.81
C SER A 147 -18.63 2.64 -12.36
N ASN A 148 -17.67 3.57 -12.38
CA ASN A 148 -17.86 4.89 -12.97
C ASN A 148 -17.80 4.88 -14.51
N ILE A 149 -17.32 3.81 -15.16
CA ILE A 149 -17.16 3.72 -16.62
C ILE A 149 -18.49 3.39 -17.30
N GLN A 150 -18.78 4.05 -18.42
CA GLN A 150 -19.99 3.80 -19.19
C GLN A 150 -20.07 2.35 -19.67
N GLY A 151 -21.21 1.70 -19.41
CA GLY A 151 -21.44 0.29 -19.74
C GLY A 151 -21.05 -0.71 -18.66
N TYR A 152 -20.57 -0.26 -17.48
CA TYR A 152 -20.28 -1.16 -16.36
C TYR A 152 -21.46 -2.08 -15.99
N LYS A 153 -22.67 -1.51 -15.86
CA LYS A 153 -23.89 -2.28 -15.53
C LYS A 153 -24.25 -3.34 -16.56
N ASP A 154 -23.77 -3.21 -17.80
CA ASP A 154 -24.01 -4.19 -18.88
C ASP A 154 -23.08 -5.40 -18.76
N VAL A 155 -21.89 -5.23 -18.15
CA VAL A 155 -20.90 -6.29 -17.89
C VAL A 155 -20.97 -6.84 -16.45
N HIS A 156 -21.59 -6.08 -15.55
CA HIS A 156 -21.72 -6.37 -14.12
C HIS A 156 -23.10 -5.91 -13.62
N PRO A 157 -24.18 -6.68 -13.90
CA PRO A 157 -25.52 -6.33 -13.43
C PRO A 157 -25.61 -6.38 -11.91
N GLU A 158 -26.46 -5.53 -11.32
CA GLU A 158 -26.67 -5.47 -9.86
C GLU A 158 -27.32 -6.75 -9.28
N ASP A 159 -28.13 -7.45 -10.08
CA ASP A 159 -28.62 -8.78 -9.72
C ASP A 159 -27.52 -9.80 -10.04
N GLU A 160 -26.95 -10.40 -9.00
CA GLU A 160 -25.89 -11.43 -9.11
C GLU A 160 -26.32 -12.65 -9.94
N ASN A 161 -27.61 -12.90 -10.10
CA ASN A 161 -28.14 -13.99 -10.92
C ASN A 161 -28.37 -13.59 -12.38
N ALA A 162 -28.32 -12.29 -12.71
CA ALA A 162 -28.50 -11.81 -14.05
C ALA A 162 -27.26 -12.09 -14.91
N LYS A 163 -27.48 -12.56 -16.13
CA LYS A 163 -26.41 -12.72 -17.11
C LYS A 163 -26.01 -11.35 -17.65
N PRO A 164 -24.72 -11.00 -17.70
CA PRO A 164 -24.27 -9.79 -18.37
C PRO A 164 -24.71 -9.73 -19.84
N ALA A 165 -25.08 -8.53 -20.30
CA ALA A 165 -25.50 -8.29 -21.68
C ALA A 165 -24.33 -8.35 -22.66
N THR A 166 -23.13 -8.01 -22.20
CA THR A 166 -21.88 -8.02 -22.96
C THR A 166 -20.70 -8.26 -22.00
N ASP A 167 -19.52 -8.52 -22.55
CA ASP A 167 -18.24 -8.61 -21.85
C ASP A 167 -17.41 -7.31 -21.97
N LYS A 168 -17.96 -6.27 -22.61
CA LYS A 168 -17.26 -5.00 -22.86
C LYS A 168 -18.07 -3.78 -22.45
N MET A 169 -17.44 -2.91 -21.66
CA MET A 169 -17.95 -1.59 -21.31
C MET A 169 -17.92 -0.68 -22.54
N SER A 170 -19.05 -0.05 -22.85
CA SER A 170 -19.22 0.83 -24.01
C SER A 170 -18.43 2.14 -23.93
N GLY A 171 -18.01 2.53 -22.72
CA GLY A 171 -17.21 3.72 -22.47
C GLY A 171 -15.74 3.61 -22.86
N LEU A 172 -15.24 2.42 -23.22
CA LEU A 172 -13.84 2.21 -23.59
C LEU A 172 -13.67 2.11 -25.10
N VAL A 173 -13.04 3.12 -25.70
CA VAL A 173 -12.92 3.23 -27.15
C VAL A 173 -11.48 3.48 -27.55
N ALA A 174 -10.86 2.52 -28.23
CA ALA A 174 -9.56 2.72 -28.87
C ALA A 174 -9.67 3.80 -29.96
N LYS A 175 -8.74 4.76 -29.95
CA LYS A 175 -8.57 5.79 -30.99
C LYS A 175 -7.31 5.56 -31.83
N GLY A 176 -6.47 4.63 -31.41
CA GLY A 176 -5.29 4.14 -32.10
C GLY A 176 -4.47 3.20 -31.19
N ASP A 177 -3.28 2.82 -31.63
CA ASP A 177 -2.41 1.89 -30.87
C ASP A 177 -1.97 2.45 -29.51
N TYR A 178 -1.90 3.78 -29.35
CA TYR A 178 -1.43 4.46 -28.14
C TYR A 178 -2.41 5.50 -27.62
N GLU A 179 -3.65 5.47 -28.11
CA GLU A 179 -4.65 6.45 -27.73
C GLU A 179 -5.99 5.75 -27.54
N PHE A 180 -6.65 6.04 -26.43
CA PHE A 180 -8.01 5.59 -26.19
C PHE A 180 -8.77 6.64 -25.40
N GLN A 181 -10.08 6.57 -25.54
CA GLN A 181 -11.02 7.42 -24.85
C GLN A 181 -11.75 6.59 -23.80
N VAL A 182 -11.96 7.21 -22.65
CA VAL A 182 -12.79 6.68 -21.56
C VAL A 182 -13.95 7.64 -21.36
N THR A 183 -15.17 7.13 -21.53
CA THR A 183 -16.40 7.84 -21.19
C THR A 183 -16.96 7.28 -19.89
N LEU A 184 -17.18 8.16 -18.92
CA LEU A 184 -17.78 7.84 -17.63
C LEU A 184 -19.30 8.01 -17.66
N ASN A 185 -19.99 7.38 -16.70
CA ASN A 185 -21.44 7.49 -16.54
C ASN A 185 -21.89 8.93 -16.24
N ALA A 186 -21.08 9.65 -15.46
CA ALA A 186 -21.27 11.05 -15.06
C ALA A 186 -19.90 11.73 -14.92
N PRO A 187 -19.83 13.08 -14.82
CA PRO A 187 -18.60 13.76 -14.47
C PRO A 187 -18.02 13.26 -13.14
N PHE A 188 -16.76 12.82 -13.10
CA PHE A 188 -16.10 12.29 -11.90
C PHE A 188 -14.69 12.85 -11.77
N SER A 189 -14.52 13.81 -10.86
CA SER A 189 -13.29 14.60 -10.77
C SER A 189 -12.03 13.83 -10.34
N VAL A 190 -12.16 12.60 -9.83
CA VAL A 190 -11.05 11.80 -9.25
C VAL A 190 -10.43 10.82 -10.26
N PHE A 191 -11.06 10.62 -11.43
CA PHE A 191 -10.65 9.58 -12.39
C PHE A 191 -9.18 9.70 -12.83
N ASP A 192 -8.66 10.92 -12.94
CA ASP A 192 -7.29 11.20 -13.39
C ASP A 192 -6.20 10.59 -12.49
N ILE A 193 -6.44 10.51 -11.18
CA ILE A 193 -5.54 9.84 -10.23
C ILE A 193 -5.96 8.39 -9.95
N LYS A 194 -7.25 8.05 -10.07
CA LYS A 194 -7.77 6.68 -9.86
C LYS A 194 -7.11 5.66 -10.78
N VAL A 195 -6.82 6.03 -12.03
CA VAL A 195 -6.10 5.17 -12.99
C VAL A 195 -4.63 4.92 -12.67
N GLY A 196 -4.12 5.48 -11.57
CA GLY A 196 -2.83 5.13 -10.99
C GLY A 196 -2.86 3.87 -10.12
N TYR A 197 -4.05 3.42 -9.72
CA TYR A 197 -4.24 2.19 -8.95
C TYR A 197 -3.93 0.94 -9.77
N GLN A 198 -3.36 -0.11 -9.14
CA GLN A 198 -2.90 -1.30 -9.88
C GLN A 198 -4.03 -2.05 -10.60
N ALA A 199 -5.29 -1.95 -10.15
CA ALA A 199 -6.40 -2.57 -10.89
C ALA A 199 -6.54 -2.05 -12.32
N PHE A 200 -6.03 -0.83 -12.61
CA PHE A 200 -5.99 -0.24 -13.94
C PHE A 200 -4.72 -0.55 -14.74
N ALA A 201 -3.84 -1.43 -14.24
CA ALA A 201 -2.66 -1.87 -14.98
C ALA A 201 -3.04 -2.61 -16.28
N PRO A 202 -2.23 -2.49 -17.34
CA PRO A 202 -2.46 -3.22 -18.59
C PRO A 202 -2.10 -4.71 -18.42
N LEU A 203 -2.74 -5.57 -19.21
CA LEU A 203 -2.41 -7.00 -19.28
C LEU A 203 -1.97 -7.40 -20.70
N PRO A 204 -0.96 -8.28 -20.83
CA PRO A 204 -0.49 -8.73 -22.13
C PRO A 204 -1.50 -9.65 -22.80
N ASP A 205 -1.47 -9.73 -24.13
CA ASP A 205 -2.36 -10.62 -24.92
C ASP A 205 -2.27 -12.10 -24.48
N SER A 206 -1.13 -12.51 -23.91
CA SER A 206 -0.92 -13.86 -23.39
C SER A 206 -1.81 -14.20 -22.19
N PHE A 207 -2.18 -13.21 -21.36
CA PHE A 207 -3.11 -13.39 -20.25
C PHE A 207 -4.48 -13.90 -20.74
N PHE A 208 -5.05 -13.25 -21.74
CA PHE A 208 -6.39 -13.58 -22.24
C PHE A 208 -6.45 -14.92 -22.99
N LYS A 209 -5.30 -15.44 -23.43
CA LYS A 209 -5.20 -16.76 -24.08
C LYS A 209 -5.20 -17.89 -23.06
N ASP A 210 -4.51 -17.70 -21.93
CA ASP A 210 -4.43 -18.69 -20.86
C ASP A 210 -4.22 -18.01 -19.48
N PRO A 211 -5.32 -17.59 -18.83
CA PRO A 211 -5.23 -16.94 -17.51
C PRO A 211 -4.57 -17.84 -16.46
N LYS A 212 -4.77 -19.15 -16.52
CA LYS A 212 -4.19 -20.09 -15.56
C LYS A 212 -2.68 -20.20 -15.71
N ALA A 213 -2.17 -20.22 -16.93
CA ALA A 213 -0.73 -20.17 -17.16
C ALA A 213 -0.12 -18.85 -16.70
N PHE A 214 -0.83 -17.73 -16.92
CA PHE A 214 -0.41 -16.42 -16.41
C PHE A 214 -0.34 -16.39 -14.88
N GLU A 215 -1.31 -16.98 -14.18
CA GLU A 215 -1.29 -17.03 -12.71
C GLU A 215 -0.04 -17.73 -12.14
N GLN A 216 0.54 -18.69 -12.87
CA GLN A 216 1.77 -19.38 -12.50
C GLN A 216 3.04 -18.58 -12.87
N HIS A 217 2.96 -17.81 -13.96
CA HIS A 217 4.08 -17.02 -14.50
C HIS A 217 3.61 -15.63 -14.93
N PRO A 218 3.26 -14.75 -13.97
CA PRO A 218 2.69 -13.45 -14.28
C PRO A 218 3.68 -12.56 -15.04
N ILE A 219 3.18 -11.92 -16.08
CA ILE A 219 3.94 -11.02 -16.96
C ILE A 219 3.42 -9.60 -16.73
N GLY A 220 4.27 -8.74 -16.19
CA GLY A 220 3.97 -7.32 -16.01
C GLY A 220 4.69 -6.45 -17.03
N ASN A 221 4.78 -5.16 -16.73
CA ASN A 221 5.41 -4.12 -17.53
C ASN A 221 6.25 -3.13 -16.68
N GLY A 222 6.37 -3.40 -15.39
CA GLY A 222 7.05 -2.56 -14.40
C GLY A 222 8.57 -2.82 -14.26
N PRO A 223 9.21 -2.22 -13.24
CA PRO A 223 10.65 -2.30 -13.01
C PRO A 223 11.17 -3.67 -12.56
N LEU A 224 10.32 -4.54 -12.00
CA LEU A 224 10.70 -5.89 -11.57
C LEU A 224 9.86 -6.95 -12.31
N LYS A 225 10.49 -8.07 -12.67
CA LYS A 225 9.89 -9.21 -13.37
C LYS A 225 9.73 -10.40 -12.43
N PHE A 226 8.67 -11.15 -12.58
CA PHE A 226 8.47 -12.40 -11.83
C PHE A 226 9.58 -13.42 -12.16
N VAL A 227 10.06 -14.12 -11.13
CA VAL A 227 11.00 -15.24 -11.27
C VAL A 227 10.34 -16.53 -10.76
N SER A 228 9.89 -16.53 -9.50
CA SER A 228 9.26 -17.70 -8.87
C SER A 228 8.44 -17.31 -7.65
N ARG A 229 7.46 -18.16 -7.29
CA ARG A 229 6.76 -18.13 -6.00
C ARG A 229 6.82 -19.51 -5.38
N THR A 230 7.27 -19.58 -4.14
CA THR A 230 7.15 -20.77 -3.30
C THR A 230 6.15 -20.43 -2.18
N PRO A 231 4.93 -21.00 -2.21
CA PRO A 231 3.90 -20.67 -1.22
C PRO A 231 4.39 -20.78 0.22
N ASN A 232 4.03 -19.80 1.05
CA ASN A 232 4.43 -19.67 2.45
C ASN A 232 5.95 -19.53 2.69
N GLN A 233 6.75 -19.25 1.65
CA GLN A 233 8.20 -19.09 1.78
C GLN A 233 8.70 -17.80 1.13
N ASP A 234 8.58 -17.67 -0.20
CA ASP A 234 9.09 -16.50 -0.90
C ASP A 234 8.40 -16.21 -2.24
N ILE A 235 8.44 -14.95 -2.64
CA ILE A 235 8.21 -14.49 -4.02
C ILE A 235 9.49 -13.79 -4.48
N LYS A 236 10.05 -14.24 -5.59
CA LYS A 236 11.30 -13.72 -6.15
C LYS A 236 11.03 -12.95 -7.42
N LEU A 237 11.55 -11.73 -7.48
CA LEU A 237 11.51 -10.87 -8.65
C LEU A 237 12.93 -10.43 -9.06
N THR A 238 13.11 -10.05 -10.32
CA THR A 238 14.40 -9.54 -10.84
C THR A 238 14.21 -8.29 -11.68
N ARG A 239 15.20 -7.40 -11.71
CA ARG A 239 15.15 -6.14 -12.44
C ARG A 239 14.87 -6.36 -13.93
N ASN A 240 13.92 -5.58 -14.43
CA ASN A 240 13.70 -5.38 -15.85
C ASN A 240 14.70 -4.34 -16.37
N ASP A 241 15.83 -4.79 -16.93
CA ASP A 241 16.88 -3.88 -17.43
C ASP A 241 16.40 -3.01 -18.63
N ASP A 242 15.32 -3.42 -19.30
CA ASP A 242 14.69 -2.67 -20.39
C ASP A 242 13.72 -1.58 -19.90
N TYR A 243 13.35 -1.57 -18.63
CA TYR A 243 12.41 -0.61 -18.06
C TYR A 243 12.96 0.83 -18.12
N LYS A 244 12.14 1.77 -18.61
CA LYS A 244 12.52 3.18 -18.80
C LYS A 244 11.74 4.17 -17.93
N GLY A 245 10.86 3.69 -17.04
CA GLY A 245 10.14 4.53 -16.11
C GLY A 245 11.04 5.23 -15.10
N GLU A 246 10.55 6.34 -14.55
CA GLU A 246 11.27 7.15 -13.55
C GLU A 246 11.49 6.39 -12.23
N ASP A 247 10.63 5.42 -11.94
CA ASP A 247 10.59 4.52 -10.78
C ASP A 247 11.43 3.24 -11.00
N LYS A 248 12.50 3.33 -11.79
CA LYS A 248 13.46 2.22 -11.92
C LYS A 248 14.15 1.92 -10.59
N VAL A 249 14.36 0.63 -10.32
CA VAL A 249 15.09 0.15 -9.14
C VAL A 249 16.61 0.20 -9.33
N LYS A 250 17.36 0.24 -8.23
CA LYS A 250 18.83 0.35 -8.21
C LYS A 250 19.53 -0.93 -7.69
N PHE A 251 18.84 -2.06 -7.76
CA PHE A 251 19.31 -3.40 -7.36
C PHE A 251 18.87 -4.43 -8.41
N LYS A 252 19.38 -5.67 -8.36
CA LYS A 252 19.05 -6.71 -9.35
C LYS A 252 17.91 -7.61 -8.92
N ASN A 253 17.89 -8.08 -7.68
CA ASN A 253 16.88 -9.06 -7.24
C ASN A 253 16.10 -8.55 -6.03
N LEU A 254 14.81 -8.89 -5.99
CA LEU A 254 13.95 -8.69 -4.83
C LEU A 254 13.46 -10.06 -4.34
N ASP A 255 13.77 -10.37 -3.08
CA ASP A 255 13.23 -11.52 -2.37
C ASP A 255 12.17 -11.03 -1.38
N ILE A 256 10.89 -11.22 -1.70
CA ILE A 256 9.79 -10.99 -0.76
C ILE A 256 9.67 -12.26 0.10
N LYS A 257 10.13 -12.19 1.35
CA LYS A 257 10.17 -13.33 2.27
C LYS A 257 8.88 -13.41 3.08
N ILE A 258 8.21 -14.55 3.01
CA ILE A 258 6.94 -14.76 3.71
C ILE A 258 7.23 -15.22 5.14
N TYR A 259 6.75 -14.44 6.12
CA TYR A 259 6.91 -14.76 7.53
C TYR A 259 5.54 -14.95 8.19
N SER A 260 5.44 -15.96 9.07
CA SER A 260 4.28 -16.17 9.94
C SER A 260 4.35 -15.34 11.25
N SER A 261 5.44 -14.62 11.48
CA SER A 261 5.65 -13.78 12.67
C SER A 261 6.60 -12.63 12.37
N GLN A 262 6.17 -11.41 12.75
CA GLN A 262 7.01 -10.22 12.67
C GLN A 262 8.20 -10.26 13.64
N GLU A 263 8.09 -10.99 14.75
CA GLU A 263 9.20 -11.18 15.70
C GLU A 263 10.37 -11.90 15.03
N THR A 264 10.10 -12.97 14.27
CA THR A 264 11.11 -13.70 13.52
C THR A 264 11.75 -12.82 12.44
N ALA A 265 10.92 -12.11 11.67
CA ALA A 265 11.39 -11.16 10.65
C ALA A 265 12.31 -10.08 11.26
N TYR A 266 11.97 -9.57 12.44
CA TYR A 266 12.77 -8.57 13.14
C TYR A 266 14.13 -9.11 13.56
N GLN A 267 14.21 -10.35 14.07
CA GLN A 267 15.51 -10.98 14.38
C GLN A 267 16.36 -11.20 13.11
N ASP A 268 15.72 -11.57 11.99
CA ASP A 268 16.41 -11.66 10.71
C ASP A 268 16.90 -10.29 10.23
N LEU A 269 16.15 -9.22 10.46
CA LEU A 269 16.58 -7.86 10.13
C LEU A 269 17.77 -7.42 10.98
N LEU A 270 17.75 -7.68 12.29
CA LEU A 270 18.87 -7.38 13.18
C LEU A 270 20.15 -8.13 12.80
N SER A 271 20.01 -9.38 12.35
CA SER A 271 21.15 -10.20 11.91
C SER A 271 21.60 -9.92 10.46
N GLY A 272 20.82 -9.16 9.69
CA GLY A 272 21.09 -8.85 8.28
C GLY A 272 20.70 -9.96 7.30
N ARG A 273 19.82 -10.88 7.71
CA ARG A 273 19.18 -11.89 6.85
C ARG A 273 17.91 -11.38 6.17
N LEU A 274 17.33 -10.28 6.66
CA LEU A 274 16.23 -9.54 6.06
C LEU A 274 16.65 -8.08 5.90
N ASP A 275 16.39 -7.45 4.76
CA ASP A 275 16.90 -6.10 4.48
C ASP A 275 15.94 -4.97 4.81
N PHE A 276 14.63 -5.22 4.75
CA PHE A 276 13.64 -4.20 5.04
C PHE A 276 12.37 -4.77 5.69
N MET A 277 11.85 -4.05 6.67
CA MET A 277 10.54 -4.27 7.27
C MET A 277 9.77 -2.94 7.31
N GLU A 278 8.57 -2.93 6.76
CA GLU A 278 7.69 -1.74 6.73
C GLU A 278 6.99 -1.46 8.08
N ALA A 279 6.96 -2.46 8.97
CA ALA A 279 6.39 -2.37 10.30
C ALA A 279 7.20 -3.20 11.30
N LEU A 280 7.31 -2.73 12.53
CA LEU A 280 8.05 -3.40 13.62
C LEU A 280 7.12 -4.25 14.49
N PRO A 281 7.58 -5.39 15.03
CA PRO A 281 6.75 -6.22 15.90
C PRO A 281 6.44 -5.50 17.22
N PRO A 282 5.28 -5.77 17.84
CA PRO A 282 4.86 -5.16 19.10
C PRO A 282 5.91 -5.28 20.22
N SER A 283 6.63 -6.41 20.29
CA SER A 283 7.69 -6.64 21.28
C SER A 283 8.91 -5.72 21.13
N ALA A 284 9.23 -5.28 19.91
CA ALA A 284 10.31 -4.31 19.67
C ALA A 284 9.82 -2.88 19.92
N VAL A 285 8.56 -2.60 19.59
CA VAL A 285 7.90 -1.31 19.78
C VAL A 285 7.71 -1.00 21.26
N ALA A 286 7.25 -1.98 22.04
CA ALA A 286 7.01 -1.84 23.47
C ALA A 286 8.26 -1.32 24.21
N GLY A 287 8.07 -0.27 25.01
CA GLY A 287 9.16 0.38 25.76
C GLY A 287 10.24 1.03 24.88
N GLY A 288 10.04 1.12 23.57
CA GLY A 288 10.96 1.78 22.64
C GLY A 288 12.26 1.02 22.38
N LYS A 289 12.30 -0.30 22.64
CA LYS A 289 13.50 -1.14 22.47
C LYS A 289 14.12 -1.01 21.07
N TYR A 290 13.28 -0.94 20.04
CA TYR A 290 13.69 -0.77 18.65
C TYR A 290 14.66 0.40 18.41
N LYS A 291 14.56 1.47 19.20
CA LYS A 291 15.43 2.64 19.07
C LYS A 291 16.88 2.29 19.38
N ALA A 292 17.11 1.47 20.41
CA ALA A 292 18.44 1.01 20.78
C ALA A 292 18.96 -0.06 19.81
N ASP A 293 18.10 -0.98 19.38
CA ASP A 293 18.47 -2.06 18.47
C ASP A 293 18.87 -1.53 17.06
N LEU A 294 18.14 -0.51 16.56
CA LEU A 294 18.22 -0.07 15.16
C LEU A 294 19.01 1.23 14.95
N GLY A 295 18.94 2.19 15.87
CA GLY A 295 19.64 3.47 15.72
C GLY A 295 19.32 4.19 14.39
N ASP A 296 20.36 4.44 13.59
CA ASP A 296 20.30 5.08 12.27
C ASP A 296 19.65 4.20 11.17
N ARG A 297 19.32 2.95 11.49
CA ARG A 297 18.61 2.02 10.59
C ARG A 297 17.11 2.14 10.66
N LEU A 298 16.57 3.03 11.49
CA LEU A 298 15.16 3.38 11.47
C LEU A 298 14.82 4.17 10.21
N VAL A 299 13.68 3.84 9.62
CA VAL A 299 13.11 4.54 8.48
C VAL A 299 11.75 5.05 8.91
N THR A 300 11.55 6.37 8.84
CA THR A 300 10.26 7.00 9.10
C THR A 300 9.62 7.43 7.80
N GLY A 301 8.34 7.16 7.63
CA GLY A 301 7.55 7.61 6.49
C GLY A 301 6.44 8.55 6.89
N HIS A 302 5.64 8.97 5.91
CA HIS A 302 4.32 9.53 6.15
C HIS A 302 3.31 8.58 5.50
N LEU A 303 2.61 7.79 6.32
CA LEU A 303 1.62 6.84 5.82
C LEU A 303 0.27 7.51 5.65
N LEU A 304 -0.44 7.06 4.63
CA LEU A 304 -1.83 7.42 4.37
C LEU A 304 -2.67 6.17 4.60
N GLY A 305 -2.83 5.80 5.87
CA GLY A 305 -3.52 4.58 6.23
C GLY A 305 -4.11 4.64 7.63
N ILE A 306 -5.28 4.03 7.76
CA ILE A 306 -6.10 4.05 8.97
C ILE A 306 -6.50 2.63 9.37
N SER A 307 -6.44 2.39 10.67
CA SER A 307 -6.94 1.19 11.32
C SER A 307 -8.32 1.43 11.92
N THR A 308 -9.23 0.50 11.63
CA THR A 308 -10.55 0.44 12.23
C THR A 308 -10.82 -0.94 12.82
N ILE A 309 -11.78 -1.00 13.74
CA ILE A 309 -12.42 -2.25 14.13
C ILE A 309 -13.73 -2.33 13.33
N ALA A 310 -13.78 -3.24 12.36
CA ALA A 310 -14.96 -3.55 11.58
C ALA A 310 -16.05 -4.15 12.48
N VAL A 311 -17.28 -3.66 12.32
CA VAL A 311 -18.45 -4.12 13.06
C VAL A 311 -19.44 -4.74 12.06
N PRO A 312 -19.43 -6.07 11.88
CA PRO A 312 -20.22 -6.72 10.83
C PRO A 312 -21.72 -6.69 11.14
N TYR A 313 -22.52 -6.10 10.24
CA TYR A 313 -23.98 -5.97 10.41
C TYR A 313 -24.72 -7.30 10.28
N TYR A 314 -24.09 -8.29 9.63
CA TYR A 314 -24.60 -9.66 9.55
C TYR A 314 -24.42 -10.47 10.85
N VAL A 315 -23.72 -9.94 11.86
CA VAL A 315 -23.62 -10.58 13.19
C VAL A 315 -24.72 -10.02 14.10
N PRO A 316 -25.61 -10.86 14.66
CA PRO A 316 -26.74 -10.40 15.46
C PRO A 316 -26.36 -9.45 16.59
N GLY A 317 -27.03 -8.29 16.66
CA GLY A 317 -26.87 -7.28 17.70
C GLY A 317 -25.77 -6.24 17.44
N TYR A 318 -24.88 -6.45 16.46
CA TYR A 318 -23.82 -5.50 16.10
C TYR A 318 -24.31 -4.35 15.19
N ASP A 319 -25.50 -4.49 14.60
CA ASP A 319 -26.27 -3.44 13.94
C ASP A 319 -26.85 -2.40 14.93
N ASN A 320 -26.78 -2.65 16.24
CA ASN A 320 -27.19 -1.70 17.28
C ASN A 320 -26.19 -0.55 17.47
N LEU A 321 -26.61 0.69 17.14
CA LEU A 321 -25.80 1.89 17.28
C LEU A 321 -25.34 2.17 18.72
N GLU A 322 -26.17 1.91 19.72
CA GLU A 322 -25.80 2.15 21.13
C GLU A 322 -24.69 1.19 21.57
N LEU A 323 -24.67 -0.05 21.05
CA LEU A 323 -23.57 -0.98 21.27
C LEU A 323 -22.27 -0.46 20.63
N ARG A 324 -22.32 0.01 19.38
CA ARG A 324 -21.13 0.52 18.68
C ARG A 324 -20.56 1.77 19.38
N LYS A 325 -21.43 2.69 19.80
CA LYS A 325 -21.05 3.86 20.62
C LYS A 325 -20.36 3.44 21.92
N ALA A 326 -20.96 2.50 22.64
CA ALA A 326 -20.42 1.99 23.89
C ALA A 326 -19.02 1.39 23.72
N ILE A 327 -18.84 0.54 22.70
CA ILE A 327 -17.54 -0.07 22.39
C ILE A 327 -16.53 1.02 22.03
N SER A 328 -16.85 1.92 21.10
CA SER A 328 -15.92 2.96 20.67
C SER A 328 -15.47 3.88 21.81
N MET A 329 -16.40 4.36 22.64
CA MET A 329 -16.08 5.24 23.77
C MET A 329 -15.37 4.51 24.92
N SER A 330 -15.38 3.18 24.93
CA SER A 330 -14.68 2.36 25.94
C SER A 330 -13.22 2.04 25.59
N ILE A 331 -12.74 2.43 24.41
CA ILE A 331 -11.35 2.21 23.99
C ILE A 331 -10.50 3.45 24.30
N ASP A 332 -9.56 3.33 25.23
CA ASP A 332 -8.59 4.38 25.54
C ASP A 332 -7.47 4.40 24.48
N ARG A 333 -7.78 5.07 23.36
CA ARG A 333 -6.88 5.14 22.22
C ARG A 333 -5.54 5.80 22.55
N ALA A 334 -5.57 6.87 23.34
CA ALA A 334 -4.37 7.61 23.72
C ALA A 334 -3.46 6.78 24.64
N GLN A 335 -4.03 6.03 25.58
CA GLN A 335 -3.26 5.13 26.43
C GLN A 335 -2.64 3.99 25.62
N ILE A 336 -3.40 3.32 24.76
CA ILE A 336 -2.90 2.18 23.97
C ILE A 336 -1.78 2.59 23.02
N THR A 337 -1.96 3.68 22.25
CA THR A 337 -0.94 4.18 21.31
C THR A 337 0.36 4.55 22.02
N LYS A 338 0.25 5.14 23.21
CA LYS A 338 1.42 5.49 24.02
C LYS A 338 2.10 4.28 24.64
N THR A 339 1.37 3.41 25.34
CA THR A 339 1.97 2.39 26.20
C THR A 339 2.25 1.07 25.48
N VAL A 340 1.40 0.70 24.52
CA VAL A 340 1.53 -0.56 23.77
C VAL A 340 2.29 -0.34 22.47
N MET A 341 2.02 0.77 21.79
CA MET A 341 2.61 1.08 20.48
C MET A 341 3.73 2.13 20.53
N ASN A 342 4.11 2.64 21.71
CA ASN A 342 5.23 3.56 21.89
C ASN A 342 5.24 4.72 20.87
N ASP A 343 4.05 5.30 20.65
CA ASP A 343 3.79 6.43 19.76
C ASP A 343 4.14 6.20 18.27
N THR A 344 4.24 4.95 17.80
CA THR A 344 4.39 4.62 16.36
C THR A 344 3.07 4.75 15.57
N TYR A 345 1.97 4.97 16.29
CA TYR A 345 0.64 5.29 15.78
C TYR A 345 0.10 6.51 16.53
N VAL A 346 -0.95 7.15 15.99
CA VAL A 346 -1.75 8.16 16.70
C VAL A 346 -3.20 7.70 16.82
N PRO A 347 -3.96 8.17 17.83
CA PRO A 347 -5.40 7.96 17.88
C PRO A 347 -6.07 8.50 16.61
N ALA A 348 -6.88 7.66 15.94
CA ALA A 348 -7.75 8.10 14.87
C ALA A 348 -9.06 8.66 15.44
N ASP A 349 -9.54 9.76 14.86
CA ASP A 349 -10.78 10.43 15.24
C ASP A 349 -11.69 10.74 14.03
N GLY A 350 -11.46 10.04 12.91
CA GLY A 350 -12.22 10.13 11.66
C GLY A 350 -12.09 8.85 10.84
N TYR A 351 -12.62 8.86 9.62
CA TYR A 351 -12.58 7.68 8.72
C TYR A 351 -11.54 7.80 7.62
N ILE A 352 -10.98 9.00 7.47
CA ILE A 352 -9.99 9.35 6.47
C ILE A 352 -8.68 9.63 7.21
N SER A 353 -7.57 9.07 6.71
CA SER A 353 -6.25 9.36 7.27
C SER A 353 -5.89 10.83 7.08
N GLN A 354 -5.36 11.49 8.13
CA GLN A 354 -5.17 12.95 8.16
C GLN A 354 -4.21 13.51 7.08
N GLY A 355 -3.39 12.66 6.45
CA GLY A 355 -2.53 13.08 5.34
C GLY A 355 -3.24 13.19 3.99
N ILE A 356 -4.48 12.73 3.88
CA ILE A 356 -5.26 12.79 2.64
C ILE A 356 -5.76 14.23 2.41
N PRO A 357 -5.60 14.80 1.20
CA PRO A 357 -6.15 16.10 0.87
C PRO A 357 -7.67 16.17 1.12
N GLY A 358 -8.10 17.11 1.95
CA GLY A 358 -9.51 17.26 2.34
C GLY A 358 -9.94 16.49 3.59
N ALA A 359 -9.04 15.73 4.22
CA ALA A 359 -9.31 15.12 5.53
C ALA A 359 -9.59 16.19 6.60
N ARG A 360 -10.45 15.85 7.57
CA ARG A 360 -10.78 16.70 8.73
C ARG A 360 -10.49 15.93 10.01
N ALA A 361 -10.00 16.63 11.03
CA ALA A 361 -9.84 16.04 12.36
C ALA A 361 -11.17 16.06 13.13
N GLY A 362 -11.33 15.09 14.04
CA GLY A 362 -12.41 15.07 15.02
C GLY A 362 -13.80 14.85 14.44
N VAL A 363 -13.93 14.16 13.31
CA VAL A 363 -15.22 13.88 12.66
C VAL A 363 -16.04 12.87 13.49
N CYS A 364 -15.40 11.84 14.00
CA CYS A 364 -16.01 10.82 14.85
C CYS A 364 -16.15 11.29 16.31
N GLN A 365 -17.34 11.80 16.65
CA GLN A 365 -17.63 12.26 18.03
C GLN A 365 -17.58 11.14 19.08
N PHE A 366 -17.77 9.88 18.67
CA PHE A 366 -17.74 8.71 19.55
C PHE A 366 -16.35 8.06 19.67
N CYS A 367 -15.34 8.61 19.00
CA CYS A 367 -13.96 8.08 19.00
C CYS A 367 -13.10 8.65 20.14
N LYS A 368 -13.72 9.44 21.03
CA LYS A 368 -13.11 9.88 22.28
C LYS A 368 -13.39 8.87 23.39
N PHE A 369 -12.38 8.57 24.20
CA PHE A 369 -12.55 7.74 25.40
C PHE A 369 -13.44 8.46 26.42
N ASP A 370 -14.61 7.88 26.69
CA ASP A 370 -15.60 8.38 27.67
C ASP A 370 -16.27 7.19 28.37
N PRO A 371 -15.68 6.71 29.49
CA PRO A 371 -16.21 5.57 30.23
C PRO A 371 -17.63 5.75 30.76
N ALA A 372 -18.04 6.98 31.06
CA ALA A 372 -19.36 7.26 31.62
C ALA A 372 -20.43 7.15 30.52
N ALA A 373 -20.23 7.85 29.40
CA ALA A 373 -21.11 7.75 28.23
C ALA A 373 -21.11 6.33 27.64
N ALA A 374 -19.97 5.63 27.66
CA ALA A 374 -19.86 4.25 27.20
C ALA A 374 -20.76 3.30 28.01
N LYS A 375 -20.75 3.41 29.34
CA LYS A 375 -21.63 2.60 30.22
C LYS A 375 -23.11 2.90 29.99
N GLU A 376 -23.47 4.16 29.79
CA GLU A 376 -24.84 4.56 29.51
C GLU A 376 -25.33 3.97 28.17
N ALA A 377 -24.54 4.12 27.11
CA ALA A 377 -24.83 3.55 25.81
C ALA A 377 -24.89 2.01 25.86
N PHE A 378 -24.00 1.37 26.62
CA PHE A 378 -24.02 -0.09 26.77
C PHE A 378 -25.29 -0.59 27.44
N ALA A 379 -25.76 0.10 28.49
CA ALA A 379 -27.03 -0.21 29.15
C ALA A 379 -28.22 -0.06 28.19
N LYS A 380 -28.23 1.00 27.37
CA LYS A 380 -29.27 1.23 26.33
C LYS A 380 -29.23 0.20 25.22
N SER A 381 -28.07 -0.33 24.87
CA SER A 381 -27.94 -1.33 23.82
C SER A 381 -28.64 -2.64 24.17
N GLY A 382 -28.78 -2.95 25.45
CA GLY A 382 -29.36 -4.21 25.93
C GLY A 382 -28.51 -5.45 25.63
N PHE A 383 -27.30 -5.27 25.08
CA PHE A 383 -26.44 -6.38 24.65
C PHE A 383 -26.14 -7.34 25.81
N LYS A 384 -26.23 -8.64 25.51
CA LYS A 384 -25.87 -9.74 26.40
C LYS A 384 -24.93 -10.67 25.67
N GLY A 385 -23.86 -11.09 26.34
CA GLY A 385 -22.91 -12.03 25.78
C GLY A 385 -21.49 -11.54 25.91
N LYS A 386 -20.63 -12.08 25.05
CA LYS A 386 -19.19 -11.83 25.01
C LYS A 386 -18.85 -11.12 23.71
N LEU A 387 -18.05 -10.08 23.81
CA LEU A 387 -17.47 -9.39 22.66
C LEU A 387 -16.21 -10.13 22.20
N THR A 388 -15.90 -10.02 20.93
CA THR A 388 -14.64 -10.52 20.37
C THR A 388 -14.08 -9.55 19.35
N ILE A 389 -12.75 -9.51 19.23
CA ILE A 389 -12.05 -8.83 18.13
C ILE A 389 -11.11 -9.83 17.47
N ALA A 390 -11.38 -10.15 16.20
CA ALA A 390 -10.59 -11.10 15.42
C ALA A 390 -9.53 -10.40 14.53
N SER A 391 -8.38 -11.05 14.32
CA SER A 391 -7.32 -10.58 13.40
C SER A 391 -6.37 -11.72 13.04
N ASN A 392 -5.66 -11.60 11.92
CA ASN A 392 -4.49 -12.41 11.62
C ASN A 392 -3.37 -12.25 12.66
N ALA A 393 -2.67 -13.35 12.96
CA ALA A 393 -1.61 -13.41 13.97
C ALA A 393 -0.23 -12.93 13.46
N ASP A 394 0.02 -13.01 12.15
CA ASP A 394 1.28 -12.68 11.48
C ASP A 394 1.51 -11.17 11.25
N GLY A 395 0.49 -10.33 11.46
CA GLY A 395 0.50 -8.90 11.14
C GLY A 395 0.78 -7.92 12.29
N GLY A 396 1.12 -8.41 13.49
CA GLY A 396 1.51 -7.57 14.63
C GLY A 396 0.40 -6.75 15.28
N ARG A 397 -0.86 -7.13 15.11
CA ARG A 397 -2.01 -6.41 15.70
C ARG A 397 -2.57 -7.04 16.97
N LYS A 398 -2.02 -8.18 17.42
CA LYS A 398 -2.52 -8.91 18.59
C LYS A 398 -2.49 -8.05 19.87
N GLU A 399 -1.34 -7.53 20.27
CA GLU A 399 -1.15 -6.82 21.53
C GLU A 399 -2.02 -5.55 21.61
N PRO A 400 -2.07 -4.68 20.58
CA PRO A 400 -3.02 -3.59 20.50
C PRO A 400 -4.50 -3.99 20.67
N LEU A 401 -4.94 -5.06 20.01
CA LEU A 401 -6.34 -5.48 20.02
C LEU A 401 -6.71 -6.18 21.35
N VAL A 402 -5.76 -6.88 21.97
CA VAL A 402 -5.90 -7.36 23.35
C VAL A 402 -6.05 -6.18 24.31
N ALA A 403 -5.24 -5.12 24.15
CA ALA A 403 -5.37 -3.92 24.98
C ALA A 403 -6.72 -3.21 24.76
N ALA A 404 -7.22 -3.15 23.52
CA ALA A 404 -8.56 -2.64 23.22
C ALA A 404 -9.65 -3.48 23.90
N CYS A 405 -9.58 -4.81 23.84
CA CYS A 405 -10.52 -5.69 24.55
C CYS A 405 -10.46 -5.50 26.07
N ASN A 406 -9.26 -5.34 26.64
CA ASN A 406 -9.11 -5.04 28.07
C ASN A 406 -9.72 -3.69 28.44
N SER A 407 -9.56 -2.67 27.60
CA SER A 407 -10.18 -1.34 27.79
C SER A 407 -11.71 -1.44 27.79
N ILE A 408 -12.27 -2.17 26.82
CA ILE A 408 -13.72 -2.47 26.71
C ILE A 408 -14.20 -3.19 27.98
N LYS A 409 -13.52 -4.28 28.36
CA LYS A 409 -13.86 -5.10 29.53
C LYS A 409 -13.86 -4.28 30.83
N ASN A 410 -12.80 -3.52 31.06
CA ASN A 410 -12.65 -2.71 32.27
C ASN A 410 -13.70 -1.59 32.35
N THR A 411 -14.11 -1.05 31.21
CA THR A 411 -15.08 0.05 31.15
C THR A 411 -16.52 -0.45 31.27
N LEU A 412 -16.88 -1.49 30.53
CA LEU A 412 -18.27 -1.94 30.38
C LEU A 412 -18.65 -3.09 31.32
N GLY A 413 -17.66 -3.79 31.89
CA GLY A 413 -17.90 -4.98 32.72
C GLY A 413 -18.36 -6.20 31.93
N VAL A 414 -18.13 -6.23 30.61
CA VAL A 414 -18.43 -7.34 29.70
C VAL A 414 -17.15 -8.05 29.28
N GLU A 415 -17.20 -9.37 29.07
CA GLU A 415 -16.05 -10.10 28.53
C GLU A 415 -15.74 -9.68 27.08
N CYS A 416 -14.46 -9.52 26.76
CA CYS A 416 -13.96 -9.25 25.41
C CYS A 416 -12.68 -10.05 25.18
N ASP A 417 -12.67 -10.88 24.13
CA ASP A 417 -11.51 -11.70 23.78
C ASP A 417 -10.95 -11.37 22.40
N PHE A 418 -9.63 -11.45 22.28
CA PHE A 418 -8.95 -11.50 21.00
C PHE A 418 -9.08 -12.89 20.36
N VAL A 419 -9.39 -12.96 19.07
CA VAL A 419 -9.53 -14.22 18.32
C VAL A 419 -8.53 -14.25 17.15
N PRO A 420 -7.49 -15.12 17.18
CA PRO A 420 -6.51 -15.19 16.10
C PRO A 420 -7.03 -15.96 14.88
N ALA A 421 -6.73 -15.45 13.69
CA ALA A 421 -6.58 -16.24 12.46
C ALA A 421 -5.09 -16.52 12.21
N THR A 422 -4.76 -17.61 11.50
CA THR A 422 -3.38 -18.10 11.34
C THR A 422 -2.49 -17.09 10.61
N ASP A 423 -2.94 -16.62 9.45
CA ASP A 423 -2.20 -15.72 8.57
C ASP A 423 -3.14 -14.73 7.86
N PHE A 424 -2.57 -13.77 7.16
CA PHE A 424 -3.34 -12.72 6.48
C PHE A 424 -4.23 -13.24 5.34
N GLY A 425 -3.78 -14.22 4.57
CA GLY A 425 -4.58 -14.82 3.48
C GLY A 425 -5.83 -15.54 4.02
N GLN A 426 -5.68 -16.31 5.09
CA GLN A 426 -6.80 -16.92 5.80
C GLN A 426 -7.73 -15.85 6.40
N TRP A 427 -7.18 -14.80 7.00
CA TRP A 427 -7.97 -13.69 7.55
C TRP A 427 -8.84 -13.04 6.47
N ARG A 428 -8.27 -12.70 5.30
CA ARG A 428 -9.05 -12.13 4.20
C ARG A 428 -10.14 -13.09 3.72
N SER A 429 -9.85 -14.39 3.66
CA SER A 429 -10.85 -15.40 3.28
C SER A 429 -12.01 -15.53 4.29
N ILE A 430 -11.76 -15.34 5.58
CA ILE A 430 -12.80 -15.29 6.63
C ILE A 430 -13.69 -14.06 6.43
N VAL A 431 -13.06 -12.91 6.17
CA VAL A 431 -13.75 -11.63 6.05
C VAL A 431 -14.59 -11.57 4.76
N THR A 432 -14.01 -11.86 3.60
CA THR A 432 -14.74 -11.84 2.31
C THR A 432 -15.79 -12.95 2.21
N GLY A 433 -15.66 -14.01 3.01
CA GLY A 433 -16.67 -15.06 3.14
C GLY A 433 -17.79 -14.75 4.12
N HIS A 434 -17.80 -13.55 4.73
CA HIS A 434 -18.75 -13.13 5.77
C HIS A 434 -18.85 -14.11 6.96
N LYS A 435 -17.71 -14.65 7.41
CA LYS A 435 -17.63 -15.68 8.47
C LYS A 435 -17.24 -15.15 9.85
N LEU A 436 -17.25 -13.83 10.05
CA LEU A 436 -16.99 -13.24 11.36
C LEU A 436 -18.11 -13.59 12.35
N THR A 437 -17.73 -13.83 13.61
CA THR A 437 -18.66 -14.09 14.73
C THR A 437 -18.72 -12.95 15.74
N GLY A 438 -18.01 -11.85 15.46
CA GLY A 438 -17.91 -10.65 16.25
C GLY A 438 -17.11 -9.59 15.48
N MET A 439 -16.47 -8.66 16.17
CA MET A 439 -15.70 -7.60 15.50
C MET A 439 -14.43 -8.15 14.84
N GLY A 440 -13.94 -7.44 13.83
CA GLY A 440 -12.72 -7.78 13.12
C GLY A 440 -11.78 -6.59 12.94
N ARG A 441 -10.47 -6.84 12.84
CA ARG A 441 -9.51 -5.82 12.38
C ARG A 441 -9.80 -5.45 10.92
N SER A 442 -9.89 -4.16 10.62
CA SER A 442 -9.79 -3.66 9.25
C SER A 442 -8.73 -2.58 9.15
N ASP A 443 -7.95 -2.61 8.08
CA ASP A 443 -6.92 -1.62 7.78
C ASP A 443 -7.08 -1.20 6.33
N TRP A 444 -7.09 0.11 6.10
CA TRP A 444 -7.08 0.70 4.77
C TRP A 444 -5.81 1.52 4.59
N SER A 445 -5.17 1.40 3.44
CA SER A 445 -4.07 2.26 3.00
C SER A 445 -4.47 2.85 1.66
N ALA A 446 -4.15 4.12 1.44
CA ALA A 446 -4.55 4.84 0.25
C ALA A 446 -4.06 4.11 -1.01
N ASP A 447 -4.98 3.68 -1.87
CA ASP A 447 -4.66 3.15 -3.19
C ASP A 447 -4.16 4.29 -4.10
N TYR A 448 -4.75 5.47 -3.90
CA TYR A 448 -4.38 6.79 -4.41
C TYR A 448 -4.83 7.86 -3.40
N PRO A 449 -4.21 9.05 -3.37
CA PRO A 449 -4.46 10.04 -2.30
C PRO A 449 -5.78 10.81 -2.50
N SER A 450 -6.91 10.14 -2.28
CA SER A 450 -8.27 10.70 -2.40
C SER A 450 -9.12 10.31 -1.20
N ILE A 451 -10.00 11.21 -0.75
CA ILE A 451 -11.01 10.86 0.25
C ILE A 451 -12.06 9.88 -0.30
N GLU A 452 -12.29 9.89 -1.62
CA GLU A 452 -13.17 8.92 -2.28
C GLU A 452 -12.69 7.48 -2.03
N ASP A 453 -11.37 7.26 -2.05
CA ASP A 453 -10.75 5.96 -1.83
C ASP A 453 -10.97 5.40 -0.43
N PHE A 454 -11.12 6.27 0.57
CA PHE A 454 -11.39 5.88 1.96
C PHE A 454 -12.89 5.69 2.24
N LEU A 455 -13.76 6.14 1.33
CA LEU A 455 -15.21 6.12 1.53
C LEU A 455 -15.93 5.11 0.64
N ASN A 456 -15.71 5.17 -0.67
CA ASN A 456 -16.47 4.38 -1.64
C ASN A 456 -16.24 2.87 -1.48
N PRO A 457 -14.99 2.35 -1.50
CA PRO A 457 -14.76 0.91 -1.40
C PRO A 457 -15.28 0.29 -0.10
N ILE A 458 -15.34 1.07 0.98
CA ILE A 458 -15.58 0.57 2.35
C ILE A 458 -17.02 0.79 2.82
N TYR A 459 -17.63 1.94 2.52
CA TYR A 459 -18.90 2.37 3.12
C TYR A 459 -20.04 2.56 2.12
N LYS A 460 -19.77 2.52 0.81
CA LYS A 460 -20.83 2.46 -0.21
C LYS A 460 -21.47 1.08 -0.18
N THR A 461 -22.79 1.01 -0.33
CA THR A 461 -23.49 -0.27 -0.49
C THR A 461 -22.92 -1.01 -1.71
N GLY A 462 -22.44 -2.25 -1.51
CA GLY A 462 -21.82 -3.07 -2.56
C GLY A 462 -20.37 -2.72 -2.90
N GLY A 463 -19.72 -1.81 -2.15
CA GLY A 463 -18.30 -1.50 -2.34
C GLY A 463 -17.40 -2.72 -2.18
N SER A 464 -16.29 -2.75 -2.94
CA SER A 464 -15.39 -3.92 -3.06
C SER A 464 -14.76 -4.39 -1.75
N SER A 465 -14.72 -3.53 -0.74
CA SER A 465 -14.15 -3.78 0.60
C SER A 465 -15.14 -3.45 1.72
N ASN A 466 -16.44 -3.39 1.42
CA ASN A 466 -17.52 -3.25 2.40
C ASN A 466 -17.77 -4.59 3.12
N ASP A 467 -16.73 -5.07 3.79
CA ASP A 467 -16.65 -6.35 4.48
C ASP A 467 -17.62 -6.48 5.67
N SER A 468 -18.19 -5.36 6.13
CA SER A 468 -19.15 -5.30 7.24
C SER A 468 -20.60 -5.24 6.79
N THR A 469 -20.84 -5.24 5.47
CA THR A 469 -22.16 -5.11 4.83
C THR A 469 -22.96 -3.90 5.33
N TYR A 470 -22.28 -2.77 5.55
CA TYR A 470 -22.94 -1.52 5.89
C TYR A 470 -23.73 -1.00 4.68
N SER A 471 -24.92 -0.44 4.94
CA SER A 471 -25.75 0.17 3.91
C SER A 471 -26.53 1.33 4.51
N ASN A 472 -26.44 2.51 3.90
CA ASN A 472 -27.25 3.68 4.24
C ASN A 472 -27.59 4.45 2.95
N PRO A 473 -28.88 4.51 2.54
CA PRO A 473 -29.29 5.20 1.32
C PRO A 473 -28.92 6.69 1.26
N GLN A 474 -28.81 7.37 2.41
CA GLN A 474 -28.38 8.77 2.45
C GLN A 474 -26.89 8.91 2.19
N VAL A 475 -26.07 8.00 2.73
CA VAL A 475 -24.64 7.94 2.43
C VAL A 475 -24.44 7.63 0.96
N ASP A 476 -25.12 6.60 0.44
CA ASP A 476 -25.03 6.21 -0.97
C ASP A 476 -25.42 7.35 -1.90
N ALA A 477 -26.48 8.11 -1.58
CA ALA A 477 -26.91 9.25 -2.38
C ALA A 477 -25.87 10.38 -2.42
N ILE A 478 -25.25 10.71 -1.28
CA ILE A 478 -24.23 11.77 -1.23
C ILE A 478 -22.94 11.32 -1.91
N LEU A 479 -22.51 10.06 -1.72
CA LEU A 479 -21.35 9.50 -2.41
C LEU A 479 -21.58 9.49 -3.93
N ALA A 480 -22.77 9.07 -4.39
CA ALA A 480 -23.12 9.12 -5.81
C ALA A 480 -23.14 10.55 -6.38
N GLN A 481 -23.57 11.54 -5.57
CA GLN A 481 -23.51 12.95 -5.96
C GLN A 481 -22.06 13.45 -6.05
N ALA A 482 -21.21 13.09 -5.10
CA ALA A 482 -19.79 13.41 -5.11
C ALA A 482 -19.08 12.81 -6.34
N ASP A 483 -19.35 11.53 -6.63
CA ASP A 483 -18.85 10.80 -7.80
C ASP A 483 -19.35 11.38 -9.14
N ALA A 484 -20.42 12.17 -9.13
CA ALA A 484 -21.02 12.82 -10.30
C ALA A 484 -20.68 14.33 -10.40
N THR A 485 -19.72 14.81 -9.63
CA THR A 485 -19.30 16.22 -9.59
C THR A 485 -17.96 16.42 -10.32
N ALA A 486 -17.92 17.39 -11.25
CA ALA A 486 -16.72 17.71 -12.03
C ALA A 486 -15.68 18.56 -11.26
N ASP A 487 -16.15 19.46 -10.40
CA ASP A 487 -15.28 20.33 -9.60
C ASP A 487 -14.73 19.59 -8.38
N LYS A 488 -13.40 19.49 -8.29
CA LYS A 488 -12.71 18.73 -7.23
C LYS A 488 -13.04 19.24 -5.83
N ASP A 489 -13.09 20.55 -5.62
CA ASP A 489 -13.36 21.14 -4.29
C ASP A 489 -14.82 20.94 -3.86
N ALA A 490 -15.76 21.03 -4.80
CA ALA A 490 -17.16 20.72 -4.57
C ALA A 490 -17.38 19.23 -4.27
N ALA A 491 -16.73 18.33 -5.03
CA ALA A 491 -16.75 16.89 -4.75
C ALA A 491 -16.19 16.61 -3.35
N VAL A 492 -15.09 17.26 -2.97
CA VAL A 492 -14.48 17.10 -1.64
C VAL A 492 -15.46 17.43 -0.51
N LYS A 493 -16.23 18.52 -0.64
CA LYS A 493 -17.24 18.90 0.35
C LYS A 493 -18.37 17.86 0.46
N LEU A 494 -18.76 17.23 -0.65
CA LEU A 494 -19.79 16.19 -0.65
C LEU A 494 -19.27 14.91 0.04
N TYR A 495 -18.04 14.47 -0.26
CA TYR A 495 -17.44 13.35 0.46
C TYR A 495 -17.29 13.63 1.97
N GLN A 496 -16.94 14.85 2.38
CA GLN A 496 -16.92 15.25 3.79
C GLN A 496 -18.32 15.15 4.43
N GLN A 497 -19.39 15.49 3.70
CA GLN A 497 -20.76 15.30 4.19
C GLN A 497 -21.13 13.82 4.32
N ALA A 498 -20.67 12.97 3.40
CA ALA A 498 -20.85 11.52 3.52
C ALA A 498 -20.10 10.98 4.75
N GLU A 499 -18.86 11.43 4.99
CA GLU A 499 -18.09 11.07 6.19
C GLU A 499 -18.83 11.48 7.48
N ASP A 500 -19.46 12.67 7.52
CA ASP A 500 -20.25 13.11 8.67
C ASP A 500 -21.44 12.18 8.96
N LEU A 501 -22.05 11.59 7.94
CA LEU A 501 -23.13 10.61 8.10
C LEU A 501 -22.58 9.24 8.55
N ILE A 502 -21.50 8.77 7.92
CA ILE A 502 -20.80 7.54 8.29
C ILE A 502 -20.38 7.61 9.77
N ALA A 503 -19.85 8.74 10.23
CA ALA A 503 -19.45 8.93 11.61
C ALA A 503 -20.61 8.94 12.61
N LYS A 504 -21.82 9.33 12.19
CA LYS A 504 -23.03 9.23 13.02
C LYS A 504 -23.49 7.78 13.17
N ASP A 505 -23.36 6.99 12.10
CA ASP A 505 -23.75 5.58 12.07
C ASP A 505 -22.71 4.67 12.73
N LEU A 506 -21.45 5.10 12.76
CA LEU A 506 -20.31 4.39 13.35
C LEU A 506 -20.20 2.93 12.82
N PRO A 507 -20.20 2.68 11.49
CA PRO A 507 -20.24 1.31 10.95
C PRO A 507 -18.96 0.52 11.16
N SER A 508 -17.84 1.22 11.31
CA SER A 508 -16.59 0.72 11.86
C SER A 508 -16.14 1.70 12.95
N ILE A 509 -15.25 1.25 13.82
CA ILE A 509 -14.71 2.04 14.93
C ILE A 509 -13.28 2.45 14.56
N PRO A 510 -13.02 3.71 14.14
CA PRO A 510 -11.67 4.21 13.99
C PRO A 510 -10.86 4.04 15.25
N VAL A 511 -9.62 3.55 15.12
CA VAL A 511 -8.74 3.34 16.27
C VAL A 511 -7.41 4.07 16.09
N TRP A 512 -6.67 3.82 15.01
CA TRP A 512 -5.28 4.27 14.87
C TRP A 512 -5.01 4.83 13.47
N ASP A 513 -4.24 5.91 13.37
CA ASP A 513 -3.53 6.30 12.15
C ASP A 513 -2.05 5.92 12.29
N GLU A 514 -1.47 5.34 11.25
CA GLU A 514 -0.08 4.87 11.30
C GLU A 514 0.89 6.02 11.05
N LYS A 515 1.95 6.18 11.87
CA LYS A 515 2.99 7.19 11.58
C LYS A 515 4.04 6.72 10.57
N GLY A 516 4.14 5.41 10.32
CA GLY A 516 5.16 4.84 9.45
C GLY A 516 6.53 4.71 10.11
N VAL A 517 6.71 3.62 10.86
CA VAL A 517 8.01 3.24 11.42
C VAL A 517 8.44 1.91 10.83
N ALA A 518 9.42 1.99 9.93
CA ALA A 518 10.06 0.90 9.25
C ALA A 518 11.52 0.76 9.69
N ALA A 519 12.18 -0.29 9.23
CA ALA A 519 13.59 -0.54 9.49
C ALA A 519 14.29 -1.11 8.28
N LYS A 520 15.57 -0.78 8.15
CA LYS A 520 16.49 -1.40 7.20
C LYS A 520 17.59 -2.22 7.89
N SER A 521 18.19 -3.16 7.17
CA SER A 521 19.40 -3.84 7.62
C SER A 521 20.63 -2.97 7.39
N LYS A 522 21.76 -3.43 7.92
CA LYS A 522 23.09 -2.88 7.64
C LYS A 522 23.57 -3.10 6.20
N ASN A 523 22.85 -3.89 5.40
CA ASN A 523 23.21 -4.15 4.00
C ASN A 523 22.68 -3.06 3.06
N LEU A 524 21.75 -2.21 3.53
CA LEU A 524 21.16 -1.14 2.72
C LEU A 524 21.78 0.21 3.06
N LYS A 525 22.29 0.88 2.03
CA LYS A 525 22.76 2.26 2.11
C LYS A 525 21.58 3.20 2.31
N SER A 526 20.53 3.05 1.52
CA SER A 526 19.27 3.79 1.64
C SER A 526 18.08 2.88 1.40
N ALA A 527 16.97 3.23 2.05
CA ALA A 527 15.63 2.71 1.81
C ALA A 527 14.64 3.70 2.43
N ALA A 528 13.53 3.95 1.76
CA ALA A 528 12.43 4.76 2.26
C ALA A 528 11.14 3.93 2.34
N LEU A 529 10.20 4.44 3.13
CA LEU A 529 8.85 3.89 3.27
C LEU A 529 7.90 4.77 2.45
N ASP A 530 7.15 4.15 1.54
CA ASP A 530 6.11 4.78 0.73
C ASP A 530 4.83 5.01 1.57
N PHE A 531 3.99 5.97 1.15
CA PHE A 531 2.72 6.34 1.79
C PHE A 531 1.73 5.17 1.94
N ARG A 532 1.87 4.14 1.09
CA ARG A 532 1.10 2.88 1.09
C ARG A 532 1.56 1.84 2.11
N ARG A 533 2.47 2.20 3.02
CA ARG A 533 3.12 1.27 3.95
C ARG A 533 3.87 0.15 3.23
N MET A 534 4.67 0.52 2.24
CA MET A 534 5.49 -0.41 1.46
C MET A 534 6.90 0.14 1.24
N PRO A 535 7.91 -0.71 0.95
CA PRO A 535 9.21 -0.20 0.56
C PRO A 535 9.08 0.67 -0.69
N ASP A 536 9.63 1.88 -0.66
CA ASP A 536 9.81 2.68 -1.87
C ASP A 536 10.95 2.08 -2.68
N TYR A 537 10.67 1.06 -3.50
CA TYR A 537 11.70 0.28 -4.20
C TYR A 537 12.72 1.12 -4.99
N PRO A 538 12.36 2.20 -5.70
CA PRO A 538 13.31 3.12 -6.34
C PRO A 538 14.33 3.78 -5.40
N SER A 539 13.99 3.95 -4.11
CA SER A 539 14.87 4.55 -3.11
C SER A 539 15.95 3.60 -2.60
N ILE A 540 15.80 2.29 -2.82
CA ILE A 540 16.64 1.26 -2.21
C ILE A 540 18.00 1.21 -2.91
N GLU A 541 19.07 1.39 -2.14
CA GLU A 541 20.45 1.21 -2.58
C GLU A 541 21.14 0.14 -1.72
N VAL A 542 21.62 -0.93 -2.35
CA VAL A 542 22.36 -2.01 -1.68
C VAL A 542 23.83 -1.61 -1.54
N LEU A 543 24.45 -1.89 -0.39
CA LEU A 543 25.89 -1.68 -0.19
C LEU A 543 26.69 -2.79 -0.88
N LYS A 544 27.83 -2.44 -1.48
CA LYS A 544 28.85 -3.41 -1.91
C LYS A 544 29.37 -4.16 -0.68
N LYS A 545 29.38 -5.49 -0.79
CA LYS A 545 29.96 -6.37 0.21
C LYS A 545 31.48 -6.42 0.13
#